data_AF-A0A7C7VHC8-F1
#
_entry.id   AF-A0A7C7VHC8-F1
#
_cell.length_a   1.000
_cell.length_b   1.000
_cell.length_c   1.000
_cell.angle_alpha   90.00
_cell.angle_beta   90.00
_cell.angle_gamma   90.00
#
_symmetry.space_group_name_H-M   'P 1'
#
loop_
_entity.id
_entity.type
_entity.pdbx_description
1 polymer ?
#
loop_
_entity_poly.entity_id
_entity_poly.type
_entity_poly.pdbx_seq_one_letter_code
_entity_poly.pdbx_strand_id
1 'polypeptide(L)'
;MHCNYQVSPGRYQADLSRHCICFSRCRLKYVQQHRAHPQHSRKVRSQDLRKRADQMPTCFCSAVKYHFSTLPSSFKENILSRRSLDQIGHYEQAELLPACPLNCILITLFPMSKEKSLNYYPLCLNLKNRNVLVVGAGAVAERKIDSLLEAGASVKVVSTEVSRRIRQLGSKGVVQIRTRPFYPEDLDGMWLVIAATDDADVQKAVYRQATERRIFCNVADQPDLCSFIVPSQVRRGDLCIAISTGGKSPALAKRLRVELEDIFDPFYPEYVSLLGELRELILRSGHNKDTAIDLCRSLADTRIHHWMKNGKWQKIREWAVARYGDGAEKIISHYEGSGST
;
A
#
# COMPACT_ATOMS: atom_id res chain seq x y z
N MET A 1 47.37 -16.41 16.63
CA MET A 1 47.32 -15.03 16.13
C MET A 1 46.14 -14.33 16.79
N HIS A 2 46.43 -13.47 17.78
CA HIS A 2 45.43 -12.69 18.49
C HIS A 2 44.96 -11.54 17.60
N CYS A 3 43.64 -11.40 17.42
CA CYS A 3 43.04 -10.24 16.78
C CYS A 3 42.35 -9.40 17.86
N ASN A 4 43.01 -8.32 18.28
CA ASN A 4 42.45 -7.31 19.18
C ASN A 4 41.57 -6.36 18.36
N TYR A 5 40.25 -6.45 18.54
CA TYR A 5 39.32 -5.40 18.10
C TYR A 5 38.77 -4.69 19.34
N GLN A 6 39.32 -3.50 19.62
CA GLN A 6 38.69 -2.53 20.51
C GLN A 6 37.56 -1.83 19.75
N VAL A 7 36.33 -1.91 20.26
CA VAL A 7 35.17 -1.20 19.71
C VAL A 7 34.83 -0.05 20.65
N SER A 8 34.94 1.18 20.15
CA SER A 8 34.55 2.40 20.85
C SER A 8 33.04 2.47 21.09
N PRO A 9 32.57 3.02 22.22
CA PRO A 9 31.15 3.05 22.57
C PRO A 9 30.42 4.11 21.73
N GLY A 10 29.79 3.72 20.63
CA GLY A 10 29.05 4.66 19.78
C GLY A 10 28.25 4.12 18.60
N ARG A 11 28.10 2.79 18.41
CA ARG A 11 27.31 2.24 17.29
C ARG A 11 26.42 1.07 17.73
N TYR A 12 25.38 1.38 18.49
CA TYR A 12 24.30 0.45 18.83
C TYR A 12 23.17 0.57 17.81
N GLN A 13 23.29 -0.06 16.64
CA GLN A 13 22.10 -0.37 15.79
C GLN A 13 22.36 -1.32 14.61
N ALA A 14 23.62 -1.66 14.27
CA ALA A 14 23.91 -2.37 13.02
C ALA A 14 24.19 -3.89 13.13
N ASP A 15 24.23 -4.50 14.32
CA ASP A 15 24.77 -5.88 14.47
C ASP A 15 23.78 -6.95 14.98
N LEU A 16 22.51 -6.58 15.17
CA LEU A 16 21.43 -7.52 15.55
C LEU A 16 20.98 -8.41 14.38
N SER A 17 21.16 -7.96 13.14
CA SER A 17 20.76 -8.70 11.94
C SER A 17 21.67 -9.90 11.65
N ARG A 18 22.96 -9.83 12.00
CA ARG A 18 23.93 -10.90 11.75
C ARG A 18 23.83 -12.06 12.74
N HIS A 19 23.43 -11.79 13.98
CA HIS A 19 23.26 -12.81 15.02
C HIS A 19 21.97 -13.63 14.85
N CYS A 20 20.87 -13.04 14.36
CA CYS A 20 19.63 -13.76 14.06
C CYS A 20 19.77 -14.81 12.93
N ILE A 21 20.72 -14.63 12.00
CA ILE A 21 20.96 -15.56 10.88
C ILE A 21 21.57 -16.89 11.37
N CYS A 22 22.24 -16.91 12.52
CA CYS A 22 22.83 -18.14 13.08
C CYS A 22 21.75 -19.05 13.72
N PHE A 23 20.71 -18.45 14.30
CA PHE A 23 19.62 -19.17 14.97
C PHE A 23 18.71 -19.94 13.98
N SER A 24 18.46 -19.37 12.80
CA SER A 24 17.62 -20.01 11.78
C SER A 24 18.29 -21.23 11.13
N ARG A 25 19.62 -21.23 10.98
CA ARG A 25 20.39 -22.36 10.43
C ARG A 25 20.47 -23.56 11.38
N CYS A 26 20.51 -23.35 12.69
CA CYS A 26 20.49 -24.47 13.66
C CYS A 26 19.11 -25.15 13.75
N ARG A 27 18.02 -24.38 13.68
CA ARG A 27 16.66 -24.95 13.72
C ARG A 27 16.32 -25.76 12.47
N LEU A 28 16.80 -25.34 11.30
CA LEU A 28 16.62 -26.07 10.04
C LEU A 28 17.35 -27.42 10.04
N LYS A 29 18.58 -27.49 10.57
CA LYS A 29 19.31 -28.78 10.69
C LYS A 29 18.64 -29.75 11.67
N TYR A 30 18.11 -29.25 12.79
CA TYR A 30 17.43 -30.07 13.78
C TYR A 30 16.10 -30.65 13.26
N VAL A 31 15.30 -29.86 12.55
CA VAL A 31 14.02 -30.31 11.97
C VAL A 31 14.22 -31.25 10.78
N GLN A 32 15.31 -31.08 10.01
CA GLN A 32 15.62 -31.96 8.87
C GLN A 32 16.18 -33.33 9.30
N GLN A 33 16.88 -33.43 10.44
CA GLN A 33 17.44 -34.70 10.91
C GLN A 33 16.43 -35.63 11.60
N HIS A 34 15.23 -35.14 11.97
CA HIS A 34 14.27 -35.90 12.79
C HIS A 34 12.85 -36.03 12.19
N ARG A 35 12.70 -35.92 10.87
CA ARG A 35 11.47 -36.33 10.16
C ARG A 35 11.61 -37.75 9.62
N ALA A 36 11.39 -38.74 10.48
CA ALA A 36 10.86 -40.03 10.08
C ALA A 36 9.37 -40.08 10.47
N HIS A 37 8.52 -40.42 9.49
CA HIS A 37 7.06 -40.70 9.60
C HIS A 37 6.72 -41.75 10.69
N PRO A 38 5.43 -42.10 10.97
CA PRO A 38 4.12 -41.42 10.84
C PRO A 38 3.22 -41.64 12.10
N GLN A 39 1.99 -41.13 12.08
CA GLN A 39 0.79 -41.61 12.82
C GLN A 39 1.00 -42.50 14.08
N HIS A 40 1.03 -41.90 15.28
CA HIS A 40 0.37 -42.41 16.51
C HIS A 40 0.62 -41.48 17.72
N SER A 41 -0.47 -40.89 18.22
CA SER A 41 -0.85 -40.77 19.64
C SER A 41 0.00 -40.01 20.69
N ARG A 42 -0.77 -39.32 21.56
CA ARG A 42 -0.65 -39.22 23.02
C ARG A 42 0.27 -38.16 23.66
N LYS A 43 -0.34 -37.46 24.62
CA LYS A 43 0.24 -36.63 25.68
C LYS A 43 1.57 -37.23 26.18
N VAL A 44 2.67 -36.54 25.90
CA VAL A 44 3.96 -36.79 26.58
C VAL A 44 3.87 -36.15 27.97
N ARG A 45 3.95 -36.96 29.02
CA ARG A 45 3.96 -36.50 30.42
C ARG A 45 5.31 -35.86 30.75
N SER A 46 5.28 -34.83 31.59
CA SER A 46 6.42 -33.98 32.02
C SER A 46 7.62 -34.70 32.65
N GLN A 47 7.51 -35.99 32.99
CA GLN A 47 8.60 -36.77 33.58
C GLN A 47 9.63 -37.29 32.55
N ASP A 48 9.25 -37.45 31.27
CA ASP A 48 10.17 -37.98 30.24
C ASP A 48 11.18 -36.95 29.71
N LEU A 49 10.89 -35.65 29.89
CA LEU A 49 11.79 -34.57 29.50
C LEU A 49 13.00 -34.43 30.44
N ARG A 50 12.85 -34.80 31.72
CA ARG A 50 13.94 -34.70 32.71
C ARG A 50 15.05 -35.72 32.45
N LYS A 51 14.70 -36.96 32.09
CA LYS A 51 15.70 -38.03 31.83
C LYS A 51 16.49 -37.85 30.52
N ARG A 52 16.03 -36.98 29.61
CA ARG A 52 16.68 -36.74 28.31
C ARG A 52 17.59 -35.51 28.29
N ALA A 53 17.53 -34.66 29.33
CA ALA A 53 18.45 -33.54 29.50
C ALA A 53 19.87 -34.01 29.89
N ASP A 54 19.98 -35.14 30.61
CA ASP A 54 21.24 -35.68 31.13
C ASP A 54 22.16 -36.32 30.07
N GLN A 55 21.71 -36.43 28.82
CA GLN A 55 22.47 -37.03 27.71
C GLN A 55 22.85 -36.05 26.59
N MET A 56 22.69 -34.73 26.81
CA MET A 56 23.17 -33.73 25.85
C MET A 56 24.68 -33.48 26.03
N PRO A 57 25.49 -33.48 24.94
CA PRO A 57 26.87 -33.03 24.99
C PRO A 57 26.96 -31.61 25.55
N THR A 58 27.85 -31.41 26.51
CA THR A 58 28.18 -30.16 27.23
C THR A 58 28.75 -29.08 26.31
N CYS A 59 27.98 -28.61 25.33
CA CYS A 59 28.47 -27.62 24.38
C CYS A 59 27.36 -26.69 23.89
N PHE A 60 26.67 -25.99 24.80
CA PHE A 60 25.80 -24.87 24.42
C PHE A 60 25.74 -23.79 25.51
N CYS A 61 26.85 -23.09 25.75
CA CYS A 61 26.85 -21.87 26.55
C CYS A 61 27.77 -20.77 25.99
N SER A 62 27.88 -20.69 24.67
CA SER A 62 28.70 -19.67 23.99
C SER A 62 27.88 -18.61 23.25
N ALA A 63 26.61 -18.41 23.59
CA ALA A 63 25.81 -17.35 23.00
C ALA A 63 25.13 -16.54 24.10
N VAL A 64 25.51 -15.26 24.20
CA VAL A 64 25.00 -14.22 25.09
C VAL A 64 25.58 -14.20 26.52
N LYS A 65 26.89 -13.92 26.64
CA LYS A 65 27.40 -13.16 27.80
C LYS A 65 27.22 -11.67 27.49
N TYR A 66 26.07 -11.10 27.82
CA TYR A 66 25.93 -9.64 27.89
C TYR A 66 26.49 -9.20 29.25
N HIS A 67 27.57 -8.43 29.27
CA HIS A 67 28.18 -7.96 30.51
C HIS A 67 27.21 -7.03 31.24
N PHE A 68 26.67 -7.49 32.37
CA PHE A 68 25.79 -6.72 33.25
C PHE A 68 26.45 -5.41 33.74
N SER A 69 27.77 -5.27 33.64
CA SER A 69 28.52 -4.09 34.09
C SER A 69 28.26 -2.83 33.25
N THR A 70 27.88 -2.95 31.98
CA THR A 70 27.76 -1.81 31.04
C THR A 70 26.37 -1.16 30.98
N LEU A 71 25.39 -1.66 31.74
CA LEU A 71 24.07 -1.03 31.80
C LEU A 71 24.08 0.20 32.75
N PRO A 72 23.39 1.30 32.39
CA PRO A 72 23.18 2.43 33.29
C PRO A 72 22.52 1.98 34.60
N SER A 73 22.92 2.57 35.73
CA SER A 73 22.41 2.18 37.06
C SER A 73 20.88 2.25 37.17
N SER A 74 20.24 3.21 36.47
CA SER A 74 18.79 3.36 36.39
C SER A 74 18.06 2.21 35.67
N PHE A 75 18.76 1.45 34.83
CA PHE A 75 18.22 0.28 34.13
C PHE A 75 18.36 -1.00 34.96
N LYS A 76 19.41 -1.07 35.81
CA LYS A 76 19.65 -2.18 36.74
C LYS A 76 18.60 -2.23 37.85
N GLU A 77 18.20 -1.07 38.36
CA GLU A 77 17.16 -0.98 39.41
C GLU A 77 15.76 -1.33 38.88
N ASN A 78 15.46 -1.03 37.61
CA ASN A 78 14.16 -1.31 37.01
C ASN A 78 13.90 -2.79 36.68
N ILE A 79 14.95 -3.59 36.46
CA ILE A 79 14.81 -5.03 36.16
C ILE A 79 14.62 -5.86 37.45
N LEU A 80 15.11 -5.37 38.60
CA LEU A 80 15.03 -6.08 39.88
C LEU A 80 13.73 -5.81 40.65
N SER A 81 12.95 -4.80 40.25
CA SER A 81 11.63 -4.52 40.83
C SER A 81 10.55 -5.19 39.98
N ARG A 82 9.78 -6.12 40.56
CA ARG A 82 8.59 -6.74 39.91
C ARG A 82 7.55 -5.70 39.44
N ARG A 83 7.62 -4.45 39.89
CA ARG A 83 6.63 -3.41 39.60
C ARG A 83 6.81 -2.73 38.24
N SER A 84 7.96 -2.89 37.58
CA SER A 84 8.24 -2.19 36.30
C SER A 84 7.81 -2.97 35.06
N LEU A 85 7.50 -4.26 35.19
CA LEU A 85 7.10 -5.11 34.05
C LEU A 85 5.64 -4.89 33.62
N ASP A 86 4.77 -4.43 34.51
CA ASP A 86 3.36 -4.14 34.18
C ASP A 86 3.18 -2.79 33.44
N GLN A 87 4.13 -1.86 33.55
CA GLN A 87 4.07 -0.57 32.84
C GLN A 87 4.61 -0.62 31.41
N ILE A 88 5.34 -1.68 31.05
CA ILE A 88 5.81 -1.93 29.69
C ILE A 88 4.84 -2.96 29.10
N GLY A 89 3.86 -2.46 28.34
CA GLY A 89 2.63 -3.17 28.01
C GLY A 89 2.72 -4.64 27.56
N HIS A 90 1.68 -5.38 27.95
CA HIS A 90 1.18 -6.66 27.42
C HIS A 90 2.23 -7.70 26.99
N TYR A 91 2.81 -8.40 27.97
CA TYR A 91 3.51 -9.67 27.76
C TYR A 91 2.75 -10.81 28.46
N GLU A 92 2.23 -11.76 27.68
CA GLU A 92 1.74 -13.03 28.23
C GLU A 92 2.93 -13.92 28.62
N GLN A 93 3.09 -14.11 29.94
CA GLN A 93 3.90 -15.12 30.62
C GLN A 93 5.43 -15.04 30.43
N ALA A 94 6.09 -14.36 31.38
CA ALA A 94 7.48 -14.65 31.72
C ALA A 94 7.52 -15.80 32.75
N GLU A 95 7.75 -17.03 32.31
CA GLU A 95 8.07 -18.12 33.25
C GLU A 95 9.55 -18.06 33.64
N LEU A 96 9.81 -17.82 34.93
CA LEU A 96 11.12 -18.01 35.55
C LEU A 96 11.40 -19.51 35.63
N LEU A 97 12.30 -20.02 34.80
CA LEU A 97 12.82 -21.39 34.99
C LEU A 97 13.60 -21.45 36.31
N PRO A 98 13.20 -22.28 37.28
CA PRO A 98 13.97 -22.42 38.51
C PRO A 98 15.21 -23.27 38.22
N ALA A 99 16.35 -22.83 38.74
CA ALA A 99 17.68 -23.47 38.68
C ALA A 99 18.61 -23.11 37.50
N CYS A 100 18.77 -21.81 37.20
CA CYS A 100 20.02 -21.34 36.59
C CYS A 100 20.89 -20.63 37.67
N PRO A 101 22.08 -21.16 38.05
CA PRO A 101 22.93 -20.58 39.11
C PRO A 101 23.58 -19.23 38.75
N LEU A 102 23.24 -18.64 37.59
CA LEU A 102 23.79 -17.38 37.08
C LEU A 102 22.76 -16.24 36.97
N ASN A 103 21.56 -16.39 37.55
CA ASN A 103 20.52 -15.36 37.53
C ASN A 103 20.15 -14.89 36.09
N CYS A 104 20.15 -15.81 35.13
CA CYS A 104 19.83 -15.50 33.74
C CYS A 104 18.31 -15.47 33.53
N ILE A 105 17.75 -14.29 33.26
CA ILE A 105 16.38 -14.15 32.76
C ILE A 105 16.41 -14.50 31.27
N LEU A 106 15.85 -15.65 30.92
CA LEU A 106 15.65 -16.02 29.52
C LEU A 106 14.41 -15.26 29.01
N ILE A 107 14.61 -14.12 28.36
CA ILE A 107 13.52 -13.42 27.66
C ILE A 107 13.32 -14.14 26.33
N THR A 108 12.32 -15.02 26.27
CA THR A 108 11.83 -15.54 24.99
C THR A 108 11.16 -14.41 24.23
N LEU A 109 11.92 -13.73 23.37
CA LEU A 109 11.36 -12.82 22.38
C LEU A 109 10.61 -13.67 21.35
N PHE A 110 9.31 -13.87 21.56
CA PHE A 110 8.45 -14.35 20.50
C PHE A 110 8.55 -13.34 19.35
N PRO A 111 8.89 -13.76 18.11
CA PRO A 111 8.78 -12.88 16.98
C PRO A 111 7.32 -12.44 16.91
N MET A 112 7.09 -11.14 17.08
CA MET A 112 5.78 -10.54 16.90
C MET A 112 5.15 -11.11 15.64
N SER A 113 3.92 -11.60 15.77
CA SER A 113 3.09 -12.07 14.67
C SER A 113 3.20 -11.08 13.52
N LYS A 114 3.58 -11.55 12.33
CA LYS A 114 3.56 -10.78 11.07
C LYS A 114 2.37 -9.81 11.09
N GLU A 115 2.65 -8.51 11.15
CA GLU A 115 1.61 -7.52 10.89
C GLU A 115 0.93 -7.90 9.58
N LYS A 116 -0.40 -8.02 9.61
CA LYS A 116 -1.21 -8.28 8.42
C LYS A 116 -1.06 -7.06 7.51
N SER A 117 -0.08 -7.13 6.62
CA SER A 117 0.24 -6.10 5.63
C SER A 117 -0.94 -5.92 4.68
N LEU A 118 -1.04 -4.73 4.07
CA LEU A 118 -2.02 -4.43 3.03
C LEU A 118 -1.94 -5.50 1.91
N ASN A 119 -3.01 -6.26 1.68
CA ASN A 119 -3.06 -7.28 0.60
C ASN A 119 -3.39 -6.67 -0.77
N TYR A 120 -3.29 -5.35 -0.93
CA TYR A 120 -3.58 -4.65 -2.18
C TYR A 120 -2.29 -4.08 -2.77
N TYR A 121 -2.09 -4.30 -4.07
CA TYR A 121 -1.05 -3.64 -4.84
C TYR A 121 -1.63 -2.36 -5.47
N PRO A 122 -1.11 -1.17 -5.15
CA PRO A 122 -1.63 0.07 -5.72
C PRO A 122 -1.30 0.14 -7.21
N LEU A 123 -2.31 0.44 -8.02
CA LEU A 123 -2.21 0.49 -9.47
C LEU A 123 -3.14 1.55 -10.04
N CYS A 124 -2.73 2.19 -11.13
CA CYS A 124 -3.56 3.10 -11.92
C CYS A 124 -3.94 2.39 -13.23
N LEU A 125 -5.24 2.19 -13.48
CA LEU A 125 -5.73 1.54 -14.70
C LEU A 125 -6.02 2.58 -15.78
N ASN A 126 -5.51 2.35 -16.99
CA ASN A 126 -5.96 3.09 -18.17
C ASN A 126 -7.17 2.37 -18.79
N LEU A 127 -8.36 2.93 -18.55
CA LEU A 127 -9.62 2.39 -19.07
C LEU A 127 -10.09 3.07 -20.37
N LYS A 128 -9.29 3.97 -20.95
CA LYS A 128 -9.66 4.66 -22.19
C LYS A 128 -9.99 3.65 -23.29
N ASN A 129 -11.22 3.72 -23.80
CA ASN A 129 -11.78 2.83 -24.83
C ASN A 129 -11.79 1.33 -24.44
N ARG A 130 -11.72 1.00 -23.14
CA ARG A 130 -11.81 -0.38 -22.65
C ARG A 130 -13.27 -0.71 -22.29
N ASN A 131 -13.71 -1.90 -22.70
CA ASN A 131 -15.04 -2.40 -22.35
C ASN A 131 -15.10 -2.74 -20.86
N VAL A 132 -16.06 -2.14 -20.15
CA VAL A 132 -16.31 -2.38 -18.73
C VAL A 132 -17.79 -2.71 -18.54
N LEU A 133 -18.06 -3.75 -17.75
CA LEU A 133 -19.42 -4.16 -17.42
C LEU A 133 -19.84 -3.64 -16.05
N VAL A 134 -21.06 -3.12 -15.95
CA VAL A 134 -21.75 -2.84 -14.69
C VAL A 134 -23.01 -3.70 -14.63
N VAL A 135 -23.11 -4.57 -13.64
CA VAL A 135 -24.28 -5.41 -13.37
C VAL A 135 -25.10 -4.75 -12.28
N GLY A 136 -26.35 -4.41 -12.59
CA GLY A 136 -27.20 -3.55 -11.76
C GLY A 136 -27.22 -2.10 -12.26
N ALA A 137 -28.31 -1.39 -11.96
CA ALA A 137 -28.54 -0.03 -12.44
C ALA A 137 -29.27 0.86 -11.41
N GLY A 138 -28.95 0.68 -10.13
CA GLY A 138 -29.39 1.55 -9.03
C GLY A 138 -28.41 2.70 -8.73
N ALA A 139 -28.60 3.38 -7.59
CA ALA A 139 -27.79 4.54 -7.19
C ALA A 139 -26.30 4.22 -6.97
N VAL A 140 -25.97 2.98 -6.56
CA VAL A 140 -24.56 2.53 -6.46
C VAL A 140 -23.94 2.40 -7.85
N ALA A 141 -24.67 1.82 -8.81
CA ALA A 141 -24.23 1.68 -10.18
C ALA A 141 -24.02 3.05 -10.84
N GLU A 142 -24.94 4.00 -10.66
CA GLU A 142 -24.82 5.36 -11.20
C GLU A 142 -23.49 6.03 -10.85
N ARG A 143 -23.13 6.05 -9.56
CA ARG A 143 -21.89 6.66 -9.07
C ARG A 143 -20.65 5.99 -9.68
N LYS A 144 -20.69 4.67 -9.85
CA LYS A 144 -19.58 3.91 -10.43
C LYS A 144 -19.47 4.11 -11.94
N ILE A 145 -20.60 4.21 -12.64
CA ILE A 145 -20.65 4.53 -14.07
C ILE A 145 -19.99 5.89 -14.31
N ASP A 146 -20.27 6.90 -13.49
CA ASP A 146 -19.66 8.23 -13.64
C ASP A 146 -18.14 8.18 -13.57
N SER A 147 -17.58 7.54 -12.53
CA SER A 147 -16.13 7.40 -12.38
C SER A 147 -15.50 6.60 -13.52
N LEU A 148 -16.21 5.61 -14.08
CA LEU A 148 -15.74 4.82 -15.22
C LEU A 148 -15.74 5.65 -16.52
N LEU A 149 -16.78 6.45 -16.74
CA LEU A 149 -16.88 7.36 -17.89
C LEU A 149 -15.81 8.45 -17.83
N GLU A 150 -15.55 9.02 -16.65
CA GLU A 150 -14.45 9.97 -16.42
C GLU A 150 -13.08 9.35 -16.73
N ALA A 151 -12.91 8.04 -16.49
CA ALA A 151 -11.70 7.29 -16.86
C ALA A 151 -11.65 6.90 -18.35
N GLY A 152 -12.65 7.28 -19.15
CA GLY A 152 -12.75 7.01 -20.59
C GLY A 152 -13.21 5.59 -20.95
N ALA A 153 -13.82 4.85 -20.01
CA ALA A 153 -14.30 3.50 -20.25
C ALA A 153 -15.49 3.45 -21.23
N SER A 154 -15.56 2.39 -22.04
CA SER A 154 -16.76 2.04 -22.78
C SER A 154 -17.66 1.19 -21.88
N VAL A 155 -18.65 1.84 -21.26
CA VAL A 155 -19.47 1.22 -20.22
C VAL A 155 -20.68 0.50 -20.81
N LYS A 156 -20.82 -0.77 -20.44
CA LYS A 156 -21.99 -1.60 -20.69
C LYS A 156 -22.71 -1.87 -19.37
N VAL A 157 -24.03 -1.80 -19.38
CA VAL A 157 -24.88 -2.01 -18.19
C VAL A 157 -25.83 -3.16 -18.47
N VAL A 158 -25.91 -4.13 -17.57
CA VAL A 158 -26.89 -5.21 -17.59
C VAL A 158 -27.69 -5.16 -16.31
N SER A 159 -29.01 -5.05 -16.40
CA SER A 159 -29.90 -5.01 -15.24
C SER A 159 -31.33 -5.31 -15.65
N THR A 160 -32.13 -5.94 -14.79
CA THR A 160 -33.57 -6.15 -15.01
C THR A 160 -34.36 -4.83 -14.94
N GLU A 161 -33.95 -3.94 -14.03
CA GLU A 161 -34.50 -2.60 -13.87
C GLU A 161 -33.40 -1.55 -14.02
N VAL A 162 -33.73 -0.39 -14.57
CA VAL A 162 -32.76 0.66 -14.88
C VAL A 162 -33.25 1.99 -14.31
N SER A 163 -32.39 2.75 -13.64
CA SER A 163 -32.77 4.08 -13.15
C SER A 163 -33.05 5.07 -14.29
N ARG A 164 -33.74 6.18 -13.97
CA ARG A 164 -34.00 7.27 -14.94
C ARG A 164 -32.70 7.84 -15.50
N ARG A 165 -31.69 8.05 -14.65
CA ARG A 165 -30.41 8.63 -15.05
C ARG A 165 -29.64 7.71 -16.01
N ILE A 166 -29.55 6.41 -15.70
CA ILE A 166 -28.87 5.46 -16.58
C ILE A 166 -29.61 5.34 -17.91
N ARG A 167 -30.95 5.32 -17.92
CA ARG A 167 -31.74 5.38 -19.17
C ARG A 167 -31.40 6.59 -20.03
N GLN A 168 -31.24 7.78 -19.43
CA GLN A 168 -30.84 9.00 -20.16
C GLN A 168 -29.43 8.90 -20.74
N LEU A 169 -28.48 8.29 -20.02
CA LEU A 169 -27.14 8.02 -20.56
C LEU A 169 -27.20 7.07 -21.76
N GLY A 170 -28.05 6.04 -21.67
CA GLY A 170 -28.28 5.09 -22.76
C GLY A 170 -28.89 5.74 -23.99
N SER A 171 -29.92 6.59 -23.83
CA SER A 171 -30.56 7.29 -24.95
C SER A 171 -29.62 8.27 -25.66
N LYS A 172 -28.60 8.78 -24.95
CA LYS A 172 -27.55 9.64 -25.51
C LYS A 172 -26.40 8.84 -26.15
N GLY A 173 -26.44 7.51 -26.09
CA GLY A 173 -25.37 6.64 -26.59
C GLY A 173 -24.10 6.64 -25.73
N VAL A 174 -24.15 7.21 -24.52
CA VAL A 174 -22.99 7.31 -23.61
C VAL A 174 -22.68 5.95 -22.99
N VAL A 175 -23.70 5.13 -22.73
CA VAL A 175 -23.57 3.76 -22.21
C VAL A 175 -24.44 2.79 -23.01
N GLN A 176 -24.03 1.53 -23.12
CA GLN A 176 -24.84 0.49 -23.74
C GLN A 176 -25.65 -0.22 -22.66
N ILE A 177 -26.97 -0.33 -22.81
CA ILE A 177 -27.85 -0.93 -21.79
C ILE A 177 -28.50 -2.20 -22.33
N ARG A 178 -28.46 -3.27 -21.52
CA ARG A 178 -29.21 -4.51 -21.74
C ARG A 178 -30.18 -4.70 -20.58
N THR A 179 -31.46 -4.47 -20.84
CA THR A 179 -32.52 -4.62 -19.83
C THR A 179 -32.93 -6.09 -19.70
N ARG A 180 -32.12 -6.88 -19.01
CA ARG A 180 -32.33 -8.31 -18.74
C ARG A 180 -31.45 -8.81 -17.59
N PRO A 181 -31.65 -10.03 -17.07
CA PRO A 181 -30.73 -10.65 -16.13
C PRO A 181 -29.30 -10.77 -16.68
N PHE A 182 -28.34 -10.86 -15.77
CA PHE A 182 -26.94 -11.15 -16.07
C PHE A 182 -26.77 -12.58 -16.58
N TYR A 183 -25.95 -12.74 -17.62
CA TYR A 183 -25.47 -14.04 -18.08
C TYR A 183 -23.93 -14.05 -18.14
N PRO A 184 -23.27 -15.20 -17.91
CA PRO A 184 -21.80 -15.28 -17.92
C PRO A 184 -21.11 -14.71 -19.18
N GLU A 185 -21.76 -14.82 -20.33
CA GLU A 185 -21.28 -14.33 -21.63
C GLU A 185 -21.22 -12.80 -21.69
N ASP A 186 -21.87 -12.08 -20.78
CA ASP A 186 -21.72 -10.62 -20.67
C ASP A 186 -20.31 -10.21 -20.26
N LEU A 187 -19.53 -11.13 -19.66
CA LEU A 187 -18.13 -10.89 -19.29
C LEU A 187 -17.17 -11.07 -20.46
N ASP A 188 -17.63 -11.58 -21.61
CA ASP A 188 -16.75 -11.88 -22.72
C ASP A 188 -16.17 -10.59 -23.32
N GLY A 189 -14.84 -10.53 -23.36
CA GLY A 189 -14.09 -9.36 -23.83
C GLY A 189 -14.13 -8.14 -22.88
N MET A 190 -14.58 -8.31 -21.63
CA MET A 190 -14.56 -7.24 -20.61
C MET A 190 -13.20 -7.17 -19.92
N TRP A 191 -12.75 -5.95 -19.63
CA TRP A 191 -11.53 -5.71 -18.85
C TRP A 191 -11.79 -5.70 -17.34
N LEU A 192 -12.98 -5.22 -16.97
CA LEU A 192 -13.38 -4.99 -15.60
C LEU A 192 -14.90 -5.17 -15.50
N VAL A 193 -15.36 -5.70 -14.37
CA VAL A 193 -16.78 -5.77 -14.02
C VAL A 193 -17.02 -5.20 -12.63
N ILE A 194 -18.14 -4.52 -12.49
CA ILE A 194 -18.69 -4.06 -11.23
C ILE A 194 -20.07 -4.69 -11.02
N ALA A 195 -20.25 -5.45 -9.95
CA ALA A 195 -21.57 -5.89 -9.51
C ALA A 195 -22.13 -4.90 -8.47
N ALA A 196 -23.15 -4.15 -8.86
CA ALA A 196 -23.85 -3.15 -8.06
C ALA A 196 -25.37 -3.43 -8.08
N THR A 197 -25.72 -4.67 -7.75
CA THR A 197 -27.08 -5.19 -7.59
C THR A 197 -27.29 -5.65 -6.14
N ASP A 198 -28.52 -5.69 -5.66
CA ASP A 198 -28.87 -6.18 -4.32
C ASP A 198 -29.02 -7.72 -4.27
N ASP A 199 -28.98 -8.39 -5.43
CA ASP A 199 -29.07 -9.85 -5.53
C ASP A 199 -27.70 -10.51 -5.24
N ALA A 200 -27.61 -11.14 -4.06
CA ALA A 200 -26.39 -11.79 -3.58
C ALA A 200 -25.95 -13.00 -4.45
N ASP A 201 -26.88 -13.69 -5.10
CA ASP A 201 -26.55 -14.83 -5.94
C ASP A 201 -25.99 -14.37 -7.28
N VAL A 202 -26.53 -13.29 -7.85
CA VAL A 202 -25.94 -12.60 -8.99
C VAL A 202 -24.55 -12.06 -8.66
N GLN A 203 -24.37 -11.43 -7.50
CA GLN A 203 -23.05 -10.94 -7.06
C GLN A 203 -21.99 -12.07 -7.01
N LYS A 204 -22.32 -13.22 -6.39
CA LYS A 204 -21.43 -14.38 -6.33
C LYS A 204 -21.16 -14.97 -7.72
N ALA A 205 -22.18 -15.05 -8.57
CA ALA A 205 -22.04 -15.53 -9.94
C ALA A 205 -21.09 -14.65 -10.75
N VAL A 206 -21.26 -13.32 -10.70
CA VAL A 206 -20.37 -12.36 -11.35
C VAL A 206 -18.93 -12.53 -10.84
N TYR A 207 -18.73 -12.58 -9.51
CA TYR A 207 -17.40 -12.76 -8.92
C TYR A 207 -16.71 -14.04 -9.39
N ARG A 208 -17.40 -15.18 -9.32
CA ARG A 208 -16.86 -16.48 -9.75
C ARG A 208 -16.48 -16.45 -11.23
N GLN A 209 -17.39 -16.00 -12.09
CA GLN A 209 -17.19 -15.99 -13.54
C GLN A 209 -16.11 -14.99 -13.97
N ALA A 210 -15.99 -13.85 -13.30
CA ALA A 210 -14.91 -12.89 -13.53
C ALA A 210 -13.56 -13.44 -13.08
N THR A 211 -13.51 -14.13 -11.94
CA THR A 211 -12.28 -14.75 -11.42
C THR A 211 -11.76 -15.83 -12.37
N GLU A 212 -12.63 -16.72 -12.86
CA GLU A 212 -12.29 -17.75 -13.84
C GLU A 212 -11.69 -17.16 -15.13
N ARG A 213 -12.20 -16.00 -15.57
CA ARG A 213 -11.74 -15.27 -16.77
C ARG A 213 -10.58 -14.30 -16.51
N ARG A 214 -10.13 -14.16 -15.25
CA ARG A 214 -9.11 -13.18 -14.83
C ARG A 214 -9.48 -11.73 -15.13
N ILE A 215 -10.76 -11.39 -14.98
CA ILE A 215 -11.31 -10.05 -15.14
C ILE A 215 -11.31 -9.36 -13.76
N PHE A 216 -10.92 -8.08 -13.71
CA PHE A 216 -11.01 -7.31 -12.48
C PHE A 216 -12.48 -7.20 -12.03
N CYS A 217 -12.77 -7.57 -10.79
CA CYS A 217 -14.13 -7.63 -10.26
C CYS A 217 -14.23 -6.82 -8.98
N ASN A 218 -15.22 -5.93 -8.93
CA ASN A 218 -15.62 -5.23 -7.72
C ASN A 218 -17.10 -5.50 -7.46
N VAL A 219 -17.40 -6.13 -6.33
CA VAL A 219 -18.76 -6.32 -5.85
C VAL A 219 -19.04 -5.26 -4.80
N ALA A 220 -20.11 -4.49 -4.99
CA ALA A 220 -20.53 -3.47 -4.04
C ALA A 220 -20.80 -4.09 -2.66
N ASP A 221 -20.30 -3.43 -1.62
CA ASP A 221 -20.50 -3.81 -0.21
C ASP A 221 -20.03 -5.22 0.17
N GLN A 222 -19.28 -5.91 -0.70
CA GLN A 222 -18.71 -7.23 -0.46
C GLN A 222 -17.19 -7.24 -0.72
N PRO A 223 -16.36 -6.72 0.21
CA PRO A 223 -14.91 -6.64 0.04
C PRO A 223 -14.24 -8.01 -0.21
N ASP A 224 -14.78 -9.08 0.39
CA ASP A 224 -14.27 -10.44 0.22
C ASP A 224 -14.54 -11.01 -1.19
N LEU A 225 -15.50 -10.43 -1.92
CA LEU A 225 -15.83 -10.76 -3.31
C LEU A 225 -15.26 -9.72 -4.29
N CYS A 226 -14.07 -9.18 -4.00
CA CYS A 226 -13.41 -8.21 -4.86
C CYS A 226 -11.98 -8.65 -5.19
N SER A 227 -11.58 -8.50 -6.45
CA SER A 227 -10.16 -8.55 -6.84
C SER A 227 -9.50 -7.17 -6.87
N PHE A 228 -10.30 -6.09 -6.82
CA PHE A 228 -9.82 -4.74 -6.61
C PHE A 228 -10.82 -3.90 -5.80
N ILE A 229 -10.30 -2.85 -5.15
CA ILE A 229 -11.10 -1.86 -4.43
C ILE A 229 -11.00 -0.51 -5.14
N VAL A 230 -12.04 0.31 -5.02
CA VAL A 230 -12.01 1.71 -5.41
C VAL A 230 -11.76 2.54 -4.13
N PRO A 231 -10.54 3.07 -3.94
CA PRO A 231 -10.20 3.84 -2.74
C PRO A 231 -10.89 5.21 -2.72
N SER A 232 -10.82 5.89 -1.58
CA SER A 232 -11.08 7.33 -1.57
C SER A 232 -10.02 8.02 -2.43
N GLN A 233 -10.39 9.01 -3.22
CA GLN A 233 -9.45 9.69 -4.12
C GLN A 233 -9.64 11.20 -4.13
N VAL A 234 -8.54 11.92 -4.28
CA VAL A 234 -8.52 13.34 -4.66
C VAL A 234 -8.16 13.42 -6.13
N ARG A 235 -8.95 14.17 -6.91
CA ARG A 235 -8.71 14.39 -8.34
C ARG A 235 -8.63 15.88 -8.65
N ARG A 236 -7.58 16.28 -9.38
CA ARG A 236 -7.35 17.63 -9.90
C ARG A 236 -6.79 17.53 -11.31
N GLY A 237 -7.70 17.49 -12.30
CA GLY A 237 -7.31 17.17 -13.68
C GLY A 237 -6.61 15.81 -13.74
N ASP A 238 -5.36 15.80 -14.21
CA ASP A 238 -4.53 14.61 -14.31
C ASP A 238 -3.81 14.20 -13.00
N LEU A 239 -3.83 15.05 -11.97
CA LEU A 239 -3.39 14.65 -10.63
C LEU A 239 -4.47 13.79 -9.96
N CYS A 240 -4.08 12.58 -9.56
CA CYS A 240 -4.91 11.67 -8.79
C CYS A 240 -4.14 11.15 -7.57
N ILE A 241 -4.75 11.24 -6.38
CA ILE A 241 -4.19 10.71 -5.14
C ILE A 241 -5.20 9.72 -4.56
N ALA A 242 -4.81 8.45 -4.51
CA ALA A 242 -5.62 7.37 -3.96
C ALA A 242 -5.26 7.10 -2.49
N ILE A 243 -6.27 7.00 -1.64
CA ILE A 243 -6.15 6.82 -0.19
C ILE A 243 -6.85 5.52 0.20
N SER A 244 -6.07 4.55 0.66
CA SER A 244 -6.58 3.26 1.13
C SER A 244 -6.14 2.99 2.57
N THR A 245 -7.08 2.56 3.40
CA THR A 245 -6.82 2.01 4.74
C THR A 245 -6.89 0.48 4.76
N GLY A 246 -6.90 -0.16 3.58
CA GLY A 246 -7.09 -1.60 3.46
C GLY A 246 -8.44 -2.08 3.98
N GLY A 247 -9.46 -1.22 3.91
CA GLY A 247 -10.79 -1.48 4.47
C GLY A 247 -10.91 -1.25 5.98
N LYS A 248 -9.81 -0.95 6.70
CA LYS A 248 -9.83 -0.81 8.18
C LYS A 248 -10.57 0.43 8.66
N SER A 249 -10.52 1.53 7.92
CA SER A 249 -11.21 2.77 8.31
C SER A 249 -11.60 3.61 7.09
N PRO A 250 -12.82 3.42 6.56
CA PRO A 250 -13.38 4.29 5.51
C PRO A 250 -13.53 5.75 5.98
N ALA A 251 -13.85 5.96 7.26
CA ALA A 251 -13.98 7.29 7.84
C ALA A 251 -12.65 8.07 7.82
N LEU A 252 -11.52 7.42 8.17
CA LEU A 252 -10.21 8.04 8.07
C LEU A 252 -9.83 8.35 6.61
N ALA A 253 -10.08 7.42 5.68
CA ALA A 253 -9.83 7.65 4.26
C ALA A 253 -10.61 8.86 3.73
N LYS A 254 -11.88 9.01 4.16
CA LYS A 254 -12.71 10.17 3.83
C LYS A 254 -12.18 11.48 4.42
N ARG A 255 -11.76 11.49 5.69
CA ARG A 255 -11.18 12.67 6.34
C ARG A 255 -9.91 13.13 5.63
N LEU A 256 -8.98 12.20 5.38
CA LEU A 256 -7.74 12.48 4.65
C LEU A 256 -8.01 13.00 3.24
N ARG A 257 -9.01 12.45 2.53
CA ARG A 257 -9.42 12.97 1.23
C ARG A 257 -9.80 14.45 1.29
N VAL A 258 -10.62 14.84 2.28
CA VAL A 258 -11.04 16.24 2.45
C VAL A 258 -9.84 17.14 2.76
N GLU A 259 -8.96 16.72 3.69
CA GLU A 259 -7.74 17.49 4.02
C GLU A 259 -6.83 17.67 2.81
N LEU A 260 -6.65 16.62 2.00
CA LEU A 260 -5.86 16.70 0.78
C LEU A 260 -6.56 17.53 -0.31
N GLU A 261 -7.90 17.53 -0.39
CA GLU A 261 -8.64 18.41 -1.30
C GLU A 261 -8.38 19.90 -1.03
N ASP A 262 -8.18 20.28 0.23
CA ASP A 262 -7.86 21.66 0.61
C ASP A 262 -6.40 22.02 0.27
N ILE A 263 -5.47 21.07 0.44
CA ILE A 263 -4.04 21.26 0.11
C ILE A 263 -3.82 21.34 -1.40
N PHE A 264 -4.45 20.42 -2.15
CA PHE A 264 -4.39 20.38 -3.60
C PHE A 264 -5.53 21.23 -4.16
N ASP A 265 -5.32 22.54 -4.20
CA ASP A 265 -6.34 23.51 -4.59
C ASP A 265 -6.80 23.39 -6.07
N PRO A 266 -7.89 24.08 -6.47
CA PRO A 266 -8.43 23.99 -7.82
C PRO A 266 -7.51 24.48 -8.96
N PHE A 267 -6.33 25.07 -8.68
CA PHE A 267 -5.36 25.47 -9.71
C PHE A 267 -4.42 24.33 -10.12
N TYR A 268 -4.41 23.22 -9.38
CA TYR A 268 -3.59 22.05 -9.72
C TYR A 268 -3.81 21.45 -11.12
N PRO A 269 -5.03 21.41 -11.71
CA PRO A 269 -5.22 20.93 -13.07
C PRO A 269 -4.36 21.69 -14.08
N GLU A 270 -4.42 23.03 -14.09
CA GLU A 270 -3.63 23.87 -14.98
C GLU A 270 -2.14 23.77 -14.69
N TYR A 271 -1.77 23.73 -13.41
CA TYR A 271 -0.38 23.58 -13.00
C TYR A 271 0.24 22.28 -13.54
N VAL A 272 -0.46 21.15 -13.41
CA VAL A 272 0.01 19.85 -13.91
C VAL A 272 0.12 19.85 -15.43
N SER A 273 -0.84 20.43 -16.14
CA SER A 273 -0.79 20.56 -17.61
C SER A 273 0.41 21.40 -18.06
N LEU A 274 0.67 22.55 -17.42
CA LEU A 274 1.83 23.39 -17.69
C LEU A 274 3.15 22.62 -17.51
N LEU A 275 3.28 21.87 -16.41
CA LEU A 275 4.47 21.04 -16.18
C LEU A 275 4.63 19.96 -17.26
N GLY A 276 3.52 19.39 -17.73
CA GLY A 276 3.49 18.43 -18.83
C GLY A 276 4.05 19.00 -20.13
N GLU A 277 3.58 20.18 -20.55
CA GLU A 277 4.04 20.85 -21.76
C GLU A 277 5.51 21.28 -21.68
N LEU A 278 5.94 21.83 -20.54
CA LEU A 278 7.34 22.17 -20.31
C LEU A 278 8.24 20.92 -20.35
N ARG A 279 7.76 19.78 -19.83
CA ARG A 279 8.48 18.50 -19.96
C ARG A 279 8.60 18.07 -21.41
N GLU A 280 7.55 18.19 -22.22
CA GLU A 280 7.62 17.87 -23.64
C GLU A 280 8.61 18.76 -24.39
N LEU A 281 8.68 20.05 -24.06
CA LEU A 281 9.69 20.96 -24.59
C LEU A 281 11.11 20.44 -24.28
N ILE A 282 11.42 20.14 -23.01
CA ILE A 282 12.73 19.62 -22.58
C ILE A 282 13.11 18.35 -23.37
N LEU A 283 12.16 17.43 -23.55
CA LEU A 283 12.40 16.17 -24.27
C LEU A 283 12.64 16.39 -25.78
N ARG A 284 12.05 17.43 -26.38
CA ARG A 284 12.24 17.77 -27.80
C ARG A 284 13.52 18.57 -28.07
N SER A 285 14.07 19.26 -27.07
CA SER A 285 15.27 20.11 -27.21
C SER A 285 16.59 19.35 -27.44
N GLY A 286 16.57 18.01 -27.46
CA GLY A 286 17.75 17.20 -27.82
C GLY A 286 18.86 17.19 -26.77
N HIS A 287 18.55 17.52 -25.51
CA HIS A 287 19.50 17.40 -24.41
C HIS A 287 19.99 15.96 -24.22
N ASN A 288 21.21 15.81 -23.72
CA ASN A 288 21.66 14.49 -23.24
C ASN A 288 20.76 14.01 -22.08
N LYS A 289 20.81 12.70 -21.81
CA LYS A 289 19.93 12.05 -20.83
C LYS A 289 20.03 12.67 -19.43
N ASP A 290 21.23 12.96 -18.95
CA ASP A 290 21.44 13.44 -17.59
C ASP A 290 20.92 14.88 -17.43
N THR A 291 21.22 15.75 -18.39
CA THR A 291 20.68 17.11 -18.44
C THR A 291 19.15 17.11 -18.53
N ALA A 292 18.56 16.26 -19.36
CA ALA A 292 17.10 16.15 -19.47
C ALA A 292 16.45 15.71 -18.15
N ILE A 293 17.08 14.78 -17.42
CA ILE A 293 16.61 14.34 -16.10
C ILE A 293 16.65 15.50 -15.10
N ASP A 294 17.74 16.25 -15.04
CA ASP A 294 17.90 17.34 -14.09
C ASP A 294 16.93 18.51 -14.37
N LEU A 295 16.73 18.85 -15.65
CA LEU A 295 15.72 19.83 -16.06
C LEU A 295 14.29 19.35 -15.73
N CYS A 296 13.99 18.06 -15.93
CA CYS A 296 12.68 17.51 -15.54
C CYS A 296 12.47 17.56 -14.02
N ARG A 297 13.52 17.35 -13.22
CA ARG A 297 13.42 17.46 -11.74
C ARG A 297 13.13 18.89 -11.30
N SER A 298 13.70 19.90 -11.98
CA SER A 298 13.43 21.30 -11.64
C SER A 298 12.00 21.75 -11.92
N LEU A 299 11.22 21.01 -12.71
CA LEU A 299 9.79 21.29 -12.92
C LEU A 299 8.95 21.14 -11.64
N ALA A 300 9.39 20.33 -10.67
CA ALA A 300 8.68 20.15 -9.40
C ALA A 300 8.86 21.33 -8.41
N ASP A 301 9.33 22.48 -8.88
CA ASP A 301 9.53 23.68 -8.07
C ASP A 301 8.18 24.23 -7.58
N THR A 302 7.97 24.16 -6.27
CA THR A 302 6.72 24.56 -5.62
C THR A 302 6.36 26.03 -5.82
N ARG A 303 7.33 26.87 -6.22
CA ARG A 303 7.11 28.30 -6.48
C ARG A 303 6.25 28.54 -7.71
N ILE A 304 6.27 27.63 -8.70
CA ILE A 304 5.49 27.78 -9.94
C ILE A 304 4.00 27.84 -9.61
N HIS A 305 3.49 26.86 -8.85
CA HIS A 305 2.10 26.85 -8.38
C HIS A 305 1.75 28.11 -7.59
N HIS A 306 2.62 28.53 -6.66
CA HIS A 306 2.41 29.76 -5.91
C HIS A 306 2.34 31.00 -6.82
N TRP A 307 3.21 31.12 -7.82
CA TRP A 307 3.18 32.24 -8.76
C TRP A 307 1.93 32.23 -9.64
N MET A 308 1.49 31.06 -10.13
CA MET A 308 0.26 30.91 -10.91
C MET A 308 -0.95 31.41 -10.11
N LYS A 309 -1.11 30.92 -8.87
CA LYS A 309 -2.21 31.29 -7.98
C LYS A 309 -2.27 32.79 -7.68
N ASN A 310 -1.13 33.48 -7.74
CA ASN A 310 -1.03 34.92 -7.46
C ASN A 310 -0.91 35.77 -8.74
N GLY A 311 -1.15 35.20 -9.92
CA GLY A 311 -1.07 35.91 -11.20
C GLY A 311 0.34 36.44 -11.54
N LYS A 312 1.39 35.90 -10.92
CA LYS A 312 2.79 36.35 -11.11
C LYS A 312 3.42 35.71 -12.35
N TRP A 313 2.73 35.76 -13.49
CA TRP A 313 3.12 35.11 -14.74
C TRP A 313 4.49 35.55 -15.26
N GLN A 314 4.84 36.83 -15.09
CA GLN A 314 6.16 37.33 -15.44
C GLN A 314 7.29 36.58 -14.71
N LYS A 315 7.10 36.23 -13.43
CA LYS A 315 8.10 35.45 -12.67
C LYS A 315 8.23 34.02 -13.20
N ILE A 316 7.12 33.42 -13.63
CA ILE A 316 7.11 32.09 -14.23
C ILE A 316 7.85 32.14 -15.57
N ARG A 317 7.57 33.17 -16.40
CA ARG A 317 8.22 33.40 -17.70
C ARG A 317 9.73 33.51 -17.53
N GLU A 318 10.20 34.41 -16.69
CA GLU A 318 11.63 34.61 -16.41
C GLU A 318 12.28 33.31 -15.90
N TRP A 319 11.64 32.62 -14.96
CA TRP A 319 12.16 31.39 -14.38
C TRP A 319 12.28 30.25 -15.40
N ALA A 320 11.28 30.11 -16.28
CA ALA A 320 11.20 29.03 -17.26
C ALA A 320 12.09 29.31 -18.47
N VAL A 321 12.11 30.53 -19.01
CA VAL A 321 12.99 30.91 -20.13
C VAL A 321 14.46 30.76 -19.72
N ALA A 322 14.82 31.19 -18.50
CA ALA A 322 16.18 31.04 -17.98
C ALA A 322 16.65 29.57 -17.87
N ARG A 323 15.74 28.59 -17.85
CA ARG A 323 16.06 27.16 -17.66
C ARG A 323 15.85 26.32 -18.93
N TYR A 324 14.81 26.62 -19.68
CA TYR A 324 14.32 25.80 -20.78
C TYR A 324 14.38 26.52 -22.13
N GLY A 325 14.85 27.78 -22.15
CA GLY A 325 15.00 28.60 -23.34
C GLY A 325 13.69 29.23 -23.83
N ASP A 326 13.77 29.95 -24.94
CA ASP A 326 12.69 30.78 -25.50
C ASP A 326 11.43 29.99 -25.85
N GLY A 327 11.55 28.67 -26.09
CA GLY A 327 10.41 27.79 -26.32
C GLY A 327 9.40 27.79 -25.17
N ALA A 328 9.85 28.03 -23.94
CA ALA A 328 8.99 28.08 -22.76
C ALA A 328 8.09 29.33 -22.73
N GLU A 329 8.48 30.41 -23.40
CA GLU A 329 7.70 31.65 -23.41
C GLU A 329 6.34 31.45 -24.07
N LYS A 330 6.31 30.73 -25.21
CA LYS A 330 5.06 30.44 -25.93
C LYS A 330 4.10 29.61 -25.10
N ILE A 331 4.62 28.62 -24.37
CA ILE A 331 3.83 27.79 -23.47
C ILE A 331 3.23 28.66 -22.37
N ILE A 332 4.04 29.47 -21.67
CA ILE A 332 3.54 30.29 -20.56
C ILE A 332 2.48 31.30 -21.01
N SER A 333 2.66 31.94 -22.17
CA SER A 333 1.69 32.88 -22.71
C SER A 333 0.32 32.23 -23.03
N HIS A 334 0.28 30.93 -23.35
CA HIS A 334 -0.97 30.20 -23.52
C HIS A 334 -1.78 30.14 -22.20
N TYR A 335 -1.09 29.85 -21.09
CA TYR A 335 -1.72 29.72 -19.77
C TYR A 335 -2.04 31.07 -19.10
N GLU A 336 -1.24 32.11 -19.35
CA GLU A 336 -1.53 33.48 -18.87
C GLU A 336 -2.85 34.00 -19.44
N GLY A 337 -3.14 33.72 -20.72
CA GLY A 337 -4.36 34.15 -21.40
C GLY A 337 -5.64 33.41 -20.98
N SER A 338 -5.52 32.16 -20.51
CA SER A 338 -6.68 31.34 -20.10
C SER A 338 -7.19 31.64 -18.68
N GLY A 339 -6.38 32.27 -17.83
CA GLY A 339 -6.73 32.57 -16.43
C GLY A 339 -7.51 33.88 -16.20
N SER A 340 -7.97 34.55 -17.26
CA SER A 340 -8.63 35.88 -17.20
C SER A 340 -10.14 35.85 -17.49
N THR A 341 -10.79 34.67 -17.51
CA THR A 341 -12.24 34.52 -17.74
C THR A 341 -12.97 33.91 -16.58
#